data_AF-A0A6L9Y145-F1
#
_entry.id   AF-A0A6L9Y145-F1
#
_cell.length_a   1.000
_cell.length_b   1.000
_cell.length_c   1.000
_cell.angle_alpha   90.00
_cell.angle_beta   90.00
_cell.angle_gamma   90.00
#
_symmetry.space_group_name_H-M   'P 1'
#
loop_
_entity.id
_entity.type
_entity.pdbx_description
1 polymer ?
#
loop_
_entity_poly.entity_id
_entity_poly.type
_entity_poly.pdbx_seq_one_letter_code
_entity_poly.pdbx_strand_id
1 'polypeptide(L)'
;MGLRGRAATIVGASAAAIAVVVTLFAAPAAAASDPPFHPGLIISDDTFYNYQSMSARDIQAFLEARTCKPKDTSPCLADYSADSRSIPDQGAGHCDAITGRRNEAASSIIERVAVACGINPQVLLVLLQKEQSLLTAPSASGYAKATGYACPDTAACDKKYLGFFNQVYRAAWQFREYTLHPGEWHYRIGRVPVQYHPDAACGSSTVHIADQATANLYNYTPYQPNAETLAHPKGPAGSCSTFGNLNFSRIFNQWFGSPLTVRFPGILPACLNFVGGQDCPSDQPFDFAAMASGR
;
A
#
# COMPACT_ATOMS: atom_id res chain seq x y z
N MET A 1 56.90 -54.59 7.41
CA MET A 1 57.12 -54.90 5.98
C MET A 1 56.78 -56.37 5.79
N GLY A 2 55.65 -56.69 5.14
CA GLY A 2 55.18 -58.07 5.00
C GLY A 2 53.66 -58.14 4.88
N LEU A 3 53.19 -58.09 3.63
CA LEU A 3 51.81 -58.03 3.18
C LEU A 3 51.25 -59.45 2.93
N ARG A 4 49.90 -59.54 2.84
CA ARG A 4 49.06 -60.59 2.21
C ARG A 4 48.52 -61.66 3.17
N GLY A 5 47.24 -62.02 3.16
CA GLY A 5 46.11 -61.62 2.33
C GLY A 5 44.99 -62.64 2.54
N ARG A 6 43.72 -62.21 2.56
CA ARG A 6 42.57 -63.11 2.40
C ARG A 6 41.50 -62.42 1.56
N ALA A 7 41.19 -63.05 0.44
CA ALA A 7 40.08 -62.73 -0.43
C ALA A 7 38.76 -63.02 0.31
N ALA A 8 37.77 -62.14 0.14
CA ALA A 8 36.39 -62.41 0.52
C ALA A 8 35.50 -62.08 -0.68
N THR A 9 34.79 -63.12 -1.12
CA THR A 9 33.91 -63.20 -2.27
C THR A 9 32.65 -62.36 -2.05
N ILE A 10 32.27 -61.59 -3.06
CA ILE A 10 31.07 -60.75 -3.11
C ILE A 10 29.86 -61.65 -3.41
N VAL A 11 28.85 -61.65 -2.54
CA VAL A 11 27.49 -62.14 -2.85
C VAL A 11 26.56 -60.94 -2.79
N GLY A 12 26.04 -60.56 -3.96
CA GLY A 12 25.12 -59.44 -4.13
C GLY A 12 23.74 -59.76 -3.59
N ALA A 13 23.20 -58.85 -2.77
CA ALA A 13 21.80 -58.82 -2.40
C ALA A 13 21.10 -57.73 -3.23
N SER A 14 20.27 -58.13 -4.17
CA SER A 14 19.44 -57.23 -4.97
C SER A 14 18.28 -56.72 -4.10
N ALA A 15 18.38 -55.49 -3.61
CA ALA A 15 17.26 -54.81 -2.96
C ALA A 15 16.36 -54.16 -4.04
N ALA A 16 15.16 -54.70 -4.22
CA ALA A 16 14.13 -54.09 -5.05
C ALA A 16 13.61 -52.81 -4.35
N ALA A 17 13.96 -51.64 -4.87
CA ALA A 17 13.45 -50.36 -4.40
C ALA A 17 12.05 -50.12 -5.00
N ILE A 18 11.01 -50.16 -4.16
CA ILE A 18 9.66 -49.74 -4.53
C ILE A 18 9.62 -48.21 -4.48
N ALA A 19 9.64 -47.55 -5.64
CA ALA A 19 9.44 -46.12 -5.75
C ALA A 19 7.94 -45.79 -5.60
N VAL A 20 7.55 -45.28 -4.43
CA VAL A 20 6.21 -44.71 -4.22
C VAL A 20 6.20 -43.32 -4.87
N VAL A 21 5.60 -43.22 -6.05
CA VAL A 21 5.34 -41.95 -6.72
C VAL A 21 4.12 -41.32 -6.05
N VAL A 22 4.35 -40.36 -5.15
CA VAL A 22 3.28 -39.53 -4.58
C VAL A 22 2.95 -38.45 -5.62
N THR A 23 1.91 -38.67 -6.43
CA THR A 23 1.36 -37.60 -7.28
C THR A 23 0.59 -36.63 -6.40
N LEU A 24 1.22 -35.50 -6.08
CA LEU A 24 0.55 -34.33 -5.53
C LEU A 24 -0.38 -33.76 -6.61
N PHE A 25 -1.67 -34.07 -6.52
CA PHE A 25 -2.68 -33.34 -7.28
C PHE A 25 -2.78 -31.93 -6.68
N ALA A 26 -2.24 -30.93 -7.38
CA ALA A 26 -2.52 -29.54 -7.08
C ALA A 26 -4.02 -29.32 -7.31
N ALA A 27 -4.77 -29.09 -6.23
CA ALA A 27 -6.16 -28.65 -6.34
C ALA A 27 -6.21 -27.39 -7.21
N PRO A 28 -7.19 -27.23 -8.10
CA PRO A 28 -7.36 -25.98 -8.82
C PRO A 28 -7.48 -24.87 -7.78
N ALA A 29 -6.65 -23.84 -7.88
CA ALA A 29 -6.80 -22.65 -7.07
C ALA A 29 -8.20 -22.11 -7.31
N ALA A 30 -9.10 -22.30 -6.34
CA ALA A 30 -10.38 -21.61 -6.35
C ALA A 30 -10.04 -20.14 -6.53
N ALA A 31 -10.58 -19.52 -7.57
CA ALA A 31 -10.45 -18.08 -7.74
C ALA A 31 -11.03 -17.46 -6.46
N ALA A 32 -10.16 -16.97 -5.58
CA ALA A 32 -10.58 -16.27 -4.39
C ALA A 32 -11.49 -15.14 -4.87
N SER A 33 -12.74 -15.15 -4.41
CA SER A 33 -13.64 -14.03 -4.65
C SER A 33 -12.95 -12.78 -4.12
N ASP A 34 -12.89 -11.72 -4.92
CA ASP A 34 -12.40 -10.42 -4.45
C ASP A 34 -13.14 -10.09 -3.14
N PRO A 35 -12.42 -9.76 -2.04
CA PRO A 35 -13.08 -9.47 -0.77
C PRO A 35 -14.06 -8.31 -0.93
N PRO A 36 -15.17 -8.31 -0.17
CA PRO A 36 -16.18 -7.28 -0.28
C PRO A 36 -15.58 -5.90 0.00
N PHE A 37 -16.03 -4.89 -0.73
CA PHE A 37 -15.64 -3.50 -0.49
C PHE A 37 -16.41 -2.95 0.72
N HIS A 38 -15.66 -2.40 1.68
CA HIS A 38 -16.21 -1.78 2.89
C HIS A 38 -16.04 -0.26 2.81
N PRO A 39 -17.08 0.51 2.46
CA PRO A 39 -16.93 1.97 2.29
C PRO A 39 -16.55 2.67 3.60
N GLY A 40 -17.00 2.16 4.75
CA GLY A 40 -16.68 2.73 6.06
C GLY A 40 -15.30 2.40 6.60
N LEU A 41 -14.61 1.41 6.02
CA LEU A 41 -13.33 0.92 6.49
C LEU A 41 -12.57 0.33 5.30
N ILE A 42 -11.93 1.19 4.51
CA ILE A 42 -11.25 0.79 3.25
C ILE A 42 -9.91 0.12 3.57
N ILE A 43 -9.22 0.63 4.59
CA ILE A 43 -7.94 0.18 5.13
C ILE A 43 -7.91 0.53 6.61
N SER A 44 -7.34 -0.32 7.45
CA SER A 44 -7.17 -0.01 8.88
C SER A 44 -6.10 1.06 9.07
N ASP A 45 -6.23 1.87 10.12
CA ASP A 45 -5.14 2.74 10.61
C ASP A 45 -3.82 1.95 10.78
N ASP A 46 -3.87 0.76 11.39
CA ASP A 46 -2.68 -0.09 11.59
C ASP A 46 -1.98 -0.40 10.26
N THR A 47 -2.75 -0.81 9.24
CA THR A 47 -2.15 -1.11 7.93
C THR A 47 -1.68 0.18 7.26
N PHE A 48 -2.43 1.28 7.31
CA PHE A 48 -2.13 2.50 6.58
C PHE A 48 -0.87 3.21 7.08
N TYR A 49 -0.66 3.24 8.40
CA TYR A 49 0.48 3.91 9.03
C TYR A 49 1.66 2.98 9.35
N ASN A 50 1.58 1.69 8.99
CA ASN A 50 2.72 0.76 9.14
C ASN A 50 3.84 1.04 8.13
N TYR A 51 4.59 2.11 8.37
CA TYR A 51 5.70 2.56 7.54
C TYR A 51 6.88 1.59 7.47
N GLN A 52 6.94 0.63 8.40
CA GLN A 52 7.97 -0.42 8.46
C GLN A 52 7.57 -1.70 7.70
N SER A 53 6.43 -1.72 7.00
CA SER A 53 5.91 -2.92 6.33
C SER A 53 6.81 -3.45 5.21
N MET A 54 7.65 -2.59 4.62
CA MET A 54 8.60 -2.95 3.56
C MET A 54 9.87 -2.11 3.68
N SER A 55 11.04 -2.78 3.65
CA SER A 55 12.31 -2.09 3.44
C SER A 55 12.50 -1.70 1.96
N ALA A 56 13.48 -0.84 1.66
CA ALA A 56 13.83 -0.52 0.27
C ALA A 56 14.17 -1.78 -0.55
N ARG A 57 14.76 -2.80 0.07
CA ARG A 57 15.03 -4.11 -0.56
C ARG A 57 13.75 -4.86 -0.88
N ASP A 58 12.78 -4.89 0.03
CA ASP A 58 11.50 -5.57 -0.19
C ASP A 58 10.71 -4.88 -1.30
N ILE A 59 10.73 -3.54 -1.33
CA ILE A 59 10.12 -2.76 -2.41
C ILE A 59 10.79 -3.08 -3.74
N GLN A 60 12.12 -3.07 -3.80
CA GLN A 60 12.86 -3.41 -5.01
C GLN A 60 12.47 -4.80 -5.53
N ALA A 61 12.51 -5.82 -4.67
CA ALA A 61 12.12 -7.19 -5.04
C ALA A 61 10.65 -7.27 -5.50
N PHE A 62 9.75 -6.53 -4.86
CA PHE A 62 8.34 -6.47 -5.26
C PHE A 62 8.17 -5.87 -6.66
N LEU A 63 8.90 -4.79 -6.97
CA LEU A 63 8.89 -4.13 -8.27
C LEU A 63 9.47 -5.02 -9.37
N GLU A 64 10.59 -5.69 -9.11
CA GLU A 64 11.23 -6.64 -10.05
C GLU A 64 10.32 -7.84 -10.37
N ALA A 65 9.47 -8.25 -9.42
CA ALA A 65 8.50 -9.31 -9.62
C ALA A 65 7.27 -8.90 -10.46
N ARG A 66 7.14 -7.63 -10.87
CA ARG A 66 6.01 -7.17 -11.70
C ARG A 66 6.30 -7.38 -13.18
N THR A 67 5.30 -7.86 -13.91
CA THR A 67 5.32 -7.75 -15.37
C THR A 67 5.15 -6.28 -15.76
N CYS A 68 6.21 -5.69 -16.31
CA CYS A 68 6.22 -4.31 -16.74
C CYS A 68 6.34 -4.21 -18.27
N LYS A 69 5.47 -3.39 -18.88
CA LYS A 69 5.43 -3.07 -20.30
C LYS A 69 5.29 -1.55 -20.45
N PRO A 70 6.40 -0.79 -20.48
CA PRO A 70 6.37 0.66 -20.63
C PRO A 70 5.59 1.10 -21.87
N LYS A 71 4.90 2.24 -21.76
CA LYS A 71 4.12 2.84 -22.86
C LYS A 71 5.02 3.62 -23.83
N ASP A 72 6.23 3.95 -23.41
CA ASP A 72 7.24 4.69 -24.16
C ASP A 72 8.65 4.18 -23.79
N THR A 73 9.70 4.96 -24.06
CA THR A 73 11.09 4.59 -23.77
C THR A 73 11.47 4.71 -22.29
N SER A 74 10.53 5.03 -21.40
CA SER A 74 10.80 5.12 -19.96
C SER A 74 11.11 3.73 -19.37
N PRO A 75 12.01 3.66 -18.39
CA PRO A 75 12.31 2.37 -17.75
C PRO A 75 11.14 1.89 -16.89
N CYS A 76 11.15 0.61 -16.58
CA CYS A 76 10.29 0.04 -15.54
C CYS A 76 10.61 0.64 -14.17
N LEU A 77 9.64 0.68 -13.26
CA LEU A 77 9.85 1.32 -11.95
C LEU A 77 10.98 0.67 -11.15
N ALA A 78 11.20 -0.64 -11.34
CA ALA A 78 12.33 -1.37 -10.76
C ALA A 78 13.71 -0.84 -11.21
N ASP A 79 13.80 -0.32 -12.44
CA ASP A 79 15.04 0.20 -13.04
C ASP A 79 15.08 1.75 -13.06
N TYR A 80 14.02 2.40 -12.57
CA TYR A 80 13.91 3.85 -12.58
C TYR A 80 14.67 4.47 -11.42
N SER A 81 15.35 5.58 -11.72
CA SER A 81 16.00 6.43 -10.74
C SER A 81 15.63 7.90 -10.96
N ALA A 82 15.65 8.66 -9.87
CA ALA A 82 15.45 10.10 -9.89
C ALA A 82 16.28 10.78 -8.81
N ASP A 83 16.51 12.08 -8.96
CA ASP A 83 17.07 12.89 -7.88
C ASP A 83 15.98 13.13 -6.82
N SER A 84 16.34 12.98 -5.55
CA SER A 84 15.55 13.47 -4.42
C SER A 84 16.17 14.75 -3.88
N ARG A 85 15.32 15.69 -3.44
CA ARG A 85 15.76 16.94 -2.82
C ARG A 85 15.68 16.84 -1.31
N SER A 86 16.46 17.67 -0.62
CA SER A 86 16.32 17.81 0.81
C SER A 86 14.97 18.45 1.16
N ILE A 87 14.31 17.91 2.18
CA ILE A 87 13.06 18.39 2.75
C ILE A 87 13.32 18.65 4.24
N PRO A 88 12.93 19.82 4.77
CA PRO A 88 13.04 20.08 6.21
C PRO A 88 11.98 19.30 7.00
N ASP A 89 12.23 19.10 8.29
CA ASP A 89 11.22 18.60 9.21
C ASP A 89 9.95 19.46 9.16
N GLN A 90 8.78 18.82 9.13
CA GLN A 90 7.47 19.46 9.07
C GLN A 90 6.81 19.60 10.46
N GLY A 91 7.44 19.08 11.52
CA GLY A 91 6.97 19.17 12.89
C GLY A 91 6.27 17.89 13.37
N ALA A 92 5.90 17.90 14.65
CA ALA A 92 5.43 16.71 15.36
C ALA A 92 4.22 16.04 14.67
N GLY A 93 4.34 14.72 14.44
CA GLY A 93 3.30 13.90 13.80
C GLY A 93 3.18 14.08 12.28
N HIS A 94 3.94 15.00 11.69
CA HIS A 94 4.06 15.16 10.24
C HIS A 94 5.32 14.44 9.72
N CYS A 95 5.65 14.61 8.45
CA CYS A 95 6.87 14.13 7.83
C CYS A 95 8.17 14.72 8.43
N ASP A 96 9.09 13.84 8.79
CA ASP A 96 10.46 14.15 9.17
C ASP A 96 11.29 14.69 8.00
N ALA A 97 12.48 15.22 8.34
CA ALA A 97 13.44 15.69 7.35
C ALA A 97 13.96 14.55 6.44
N ILE A 98 14.08 14.84 5.15
CA ILE A 98 14.67 13.93 4.15
C ILE A 98 15.92 14.59 3.58
N THR A 99 17.06 13.90 3.57
CA THR A 99 18.28 14.37 2.87
C THR A 99 18.22 14.07 1.37
N GLY A 100 18.48 15.04 0.50
CA GLY A 100 18.50 14.80 -0.95
C GLY A 100 19.61 13.83 -1.39
N ARG A 101 19.34 13.07 -2.45
CA ARG A 101 20.29 12.15 -3.12
C ARG A 101 20.18 12.30 -4.63
N ARG A 102 21.29 12.04 -5.33
CA ARG A 102 21.33 12.02 -6.80
C ARG A 102 21.15 10.59 -7.31
N ASN A 103 20.47 10.46 -8.45
CA ASN A 103 20.28 9.16 -9.12
C ASN A 103 19.79 8.05 -8.16
N GLU A 104 18.82 8.38 -7.31
CA GLU A 104 18.30 7.47 -6.29
C GLU A 104 17.27 6.52 -6.90
N ALA A 105 17.39 5.23 -6.61
CA ALA A 105 16.42 4.22 -7.06
C ALA A 105 15.01 4.52 -6.54
N ALA A 106 13.99 4.22 -7.34
CA ALA A 106 12.59 4.44 -6.97
C ALA A 106 12.22 3.74 -5.65
N SER A 107 12.71 2.53 -5.42
CA SER A 107 12.50 1.76 -4.19
C SER A 107 13.01 2.48 -2.95
N SER A 108 14.21 3.10 -3.02
CA SER A 108 14.77 3.93 -1.95
C SER A 108 13.97 5.21 -1.74
N ILE A 109 13.52 5.86 -2.80
CA ILE A 109 12.65 7.05 -2.68
C ILE A 109 11.35 6.72 -1.95
N ILE A 110 10.69 5.62 -2.33
CA ILE A 110 9.41 5.21 -1.73
C ILE A 110 9.60 4.88 -0.25
N GLU A 111 10.60 4.06 0.11
CA GLU A 111 10.85 3.70 1.51
C GLU A 111 11.16 4.94 2.36
N ARG A 112 12.03 5.83 1.89
CA ARG A 112 12.42 6.99 2.69
C ARG A 112 11.29 7.99 2.90
N VAL A 113 10.45 8.17 1.88
CA VAL A 113 9.23 8.99 2.03
C VAL A 113 8.25 8.32 2.98
N ALA A 114 8.04 7.00 2.85
CA ALA A 114 7.18 6.23 3.72
C ALA A 114 7.61 6.34 5.19
N VAL A 115 8.90 6.12 5.47
CA VAL A 115 9.48 6.24 6.82
C VAL A 115 9.36 7.66 7.34
N ALA A 116 9.83 8.66 6.58
CA ALA A 116 9.79 10.05 7.03
C ALA A 116 8.37 10.52 7.35
N CYS A 117 7.38 10.11 6.54
CA CYS A 117 6.00 10.51 6.73
C CYS A 117 5.16 9.50 7.53
N GLY A 118 5.72 8.41 8.05
CA GLY A 118 4.96 7.36 8.74
C GLY A 118 3.77 6.80 7.95
N ILE A 119 3.94 6.57 6.64
CA ILE A 119 2.92 5.97 5.75
C ILE A 119 3.43 4.62 5.26
N ASN A 120 2.56 3.60 5.23
CA ASN A 120 2.92 2.29 4.71
C ASN A 120 3.38 2.34 3.23
N PRO A 121 4.60 1.86 2.89
CA PRO A 121 5.09 1.79 1.50
C PRO A 121 4.12 1.11 0.52
N GLN A 122 3.37 0.10 0.97
CA GLN A 122 2.37 -0.61 0.19
C GLN A 122 1.24 0.32 -0.27
N VAL A 123 0.82 1.28 0.58
CA VAL A 123 -0.17 2.31 0.22
C VAL A 123 0.36 3.17 -0.93
N LEU A 124 1.61 3.61 -0.84
CA LEU A 124 2.25 4.41 -1.89
C LEU A 124 2.38 3.63 -3.20
N LEU A 125 2.74 2.35 -3.15
CA LEU A 125 2.81 1.47 -4.33
C LEU A 125 1.44 1.30 -5.00
N VAL A 126 0.37 1.13 -4.22
CA VAL A 126 -1.00 1.05 -4.75
C VAL A 126 -1.42 2.37 -5.40
N LEU A 127 -1.08 3.52 -4.80
CA LEU A 127 -1.35 4.82 -5.41
C LEU A 127 -0.62 4.98 -6.75
N LEU A 128 0.68 4.69 -6.81
CA LEU A 128 1.46 4.76 -8.05
C LEU A 128 0.85 3.92 -9.18
N GLN A 129 0.29 2.76 -8.82
CA GLN A 129 -0.43 1.92 -9.77
C GLN A 129 -1.78 2.48 -10.18
N LYS A 130 -2.60 2.90 -9.21
CA LYS A 130 -3.96 3.40 -9.44
C LYS A 130 -3.96 4.66 -10.29
N GLU A 131 -3.04 5.57 -10.01
CA GLU A 131 -3.01 6.91 -10.61
C GLU A 131 -2.35 6.91 -11.99
N GLN A 132 -1.24 6.18 -12.16
CA GLN A 132 -0.43 6.28 -13.39
C GLN A 132 -0.01 4.92 -13.97
N SER A 133 -0.46 3.81 -13.38
CA SER A 133 -0.06 2.44 -13.76
C SER A 133 1.46 2.23 -13.78
N LEU A 134 2.22 2.94 -12.93
CA LEU A 134 3.69 2.97 -13.05
C LEU A 134 4.36 1.62 -12.80
N LEU A 135 3.73 0.72 -12.05
CA LEU A 135 4.32 -0.59 -11.76
C LEU A 135 4.16 -1.58 -12.93
N THR A 136 3.25 -1.32 -13.87
CA THR A 136 2.94 -2.25 -14.98
C THR A 136 3.07 -1.64 -16.36
N ALA A 137 2.81 -0.34 -16.53
CA ALA A 137 2.82 0.36 -17.80
C ALA A 137 3.29 1.82 -17.65
N PRO A 138 4.54 2.04 -17.20
CA PRO A 138 5.06 3.38 -16.96
C PRO A 138 5.19 4.21 -18.25
N SER A 139 5.26 5.52 -18.07
CA SER A 139 5.52 6.50 -19.13
C SER A 139 6.21 7.73 -18.54
N ALA A 140 6.80 8.57 -19.38
CA ALA A 140 7.46 9.79 -18.94
C ALA A 140 6.47 10.75 -18.25
N SER A 141 5.26 10.89 -18.81
CA SER A 141 4.18 11.66 -18.18
C SER A 141 3.75 11.05 -16.84
N GLY A 142 3.70 9.71 -16.76
CA GLY A 142 3.39 9.02 -15.52
C GLY A 142 4.39 9.34 -14.42
N TYR A 143 5.70 9.28 -14.70
CA TYR A 143 6.74 9.64 -13.73
C TYR A 143 6.65 11.10 -13.30
N ALA A 144 6.28 12.01 -14.20
CA ALA A 144 6.09 13.41 -13.87
C ALA A 144 4.88 13.65 -12.93
N LYS A 145 3.85 12.80 -12.99
CA LYS A 145 2.55 12.96 -12.29
C LYS A 145 2.20 11.74 -11.44
N ALA A 146 3.21 11.09 -10.86
CA ALA A 146 3.16 9.72 -10.36
C ALA A 146 1.98 9.37 -9.44
N THR A 147 1.48 10.34 -8.67
CA THR A 147 0.38 10.16 -7.71
C THR A 147 -0.81 11.09 -8.00
N GLY A 148 -0.79 11.84 -9.11
CA GLY A 148 -1.84 12.80 -9.47
C GLY A 148 -1.89 14.07 -8.60
N TYR A 149 -0.93 14.27 -7.70
CA TYR A 149 -0.94 15.42 -6.79
C TYR A 149 -0.83 16.74 -7.56
N ALA A 150 -1.72 17.68 -7.25
CA ALA A 150 -1.82 19.00 -7.89
C ALA A 150 -1.98 18.94 -9.43
N CYS A 151 -2.67 17.91 -9.92
CA CYS A 151 -3.05 17.72 -11.32
C CYS A 151 -4.58 17.65 -11.46
N PRO A 152 -5.30 18.79 -11.37
CA PRO A 152 -6.75 18.80 -11.51
C PRO A 152 -7.19 18.38 -12.92
N ASP A 153 -8.30 17.67 -13.05
CA ASP A 153 -8.82 17.23 -14.35
C ASP A 153 -9.17 18.40 -15.30
N THR A 154 -9.48 19.57 -14.73
CA THR A 154 -9.93 20.76 -15.47
C THR A 154 -8.84 21.79 -15.74
N ALA A 155 -7.61 21.56 -15.29
CA ALA A 155 -6.50 22.50 -15.50
C ALA A 155 -5.13 21.81 -15.63
N ALA A 156 -4.10 22.59 -15.97
CA ALA A 156 -2.74 22.08 -16.01
C ALA A 156 -2.22 21.75 -14.60
N CYS A 157 -1.40 20.70 -14.49
CA CYS A 157 -0.70 20.41 -13.25
C CYS A 157 0.20 21.57 -12.82
N ASP A 158 0.32 21.81 -11.52
CA ASP A 158 1.32 22.73 -11.00
C ASP A 158 2.73 22.15 -11.20
N LYS A 159 3.52 22.84 -12.02
CA LYS A 159 4.88 22.45 -12.41
C LYS A 159 5.82 22.27 -11.20
N LYS A 160 5.55 22.95 -10.08
CA LYS A 160 6.34 22.84 -8.85
C LYS A 160 6.34 21.43 -8.25
N TYR A 161 5.29 20.65 -8.51
CA TYR A 161 5.12 19.31 -7.93
C TYR A 161 5.41 18.18 -8.92
N LEU A 162 5.84 18.49 -10.14
CA LEU A 162 6.21 17.46 -11.11
C LEU A 162 7.46 16.70 -10.67
N GLY A 163 7.55 15.46 -11.12
CA GLY A 163 8.67 14.55 -10.90
C GLY A 163 8.40 13.53 -9.80
N PHE A 164 8.95 12.33 -9.97
CA PHE A 164 8.62 11.16 -9.16
C PHE A 164 8.75 11.41 -7.65
N PHE A 165 9.92 11.90 -7.20
CA PHE A 165 10.14 12.22 -5.78
C PHE A 165 9.10 13.20 -5.23
N ASN A 166 8.82 14.29 -5.97
CA ASN A 166 7.88 15.32 -5.51
C ASN A 166 6.45 14.77 -5.37
N GLN A 167 6.03 13.93 -6.32
CA GLN A 167 4.70 13.31 -6.33
C GLN A 167 4.55 12.30 -5.18
N VAL A 168 5.54 11.43 -4.97
CA VAL A 168 5.53 10.45 -3.87
C VAL A 168 5.56 11.16 -2.51
N TYR A 169 6.47 12.13 -2.34
CA TYR A 169 6.53 12.94 -1.11
C TYR A 169 5.25 13.70 -0.85
N ARG A 170 4.67 14.37 -1.85
CA ARG A 170 3.46 15.18 -1.65
C ARG A 170 2.22 14.35 -1.36
N ALA A 171 2.12 13.14 -1.91
CA ALA A 171 1.03 12.23 -1.54
C ALA A 171 1.13 11.85 -0.05
N ALA A 172 2.32 11.43 0.42
CA ALA A 172 2.52 11.08 1.82
C ALA A 172 2.35 12.30 2.76
N TRP A 173 2.87 13.46 2.36
CA TRP A 173 2.68 14.73 3.05
C TRP A 173 1.19 15.06 3.21
N GLN A 174 0.42 14.94 2.13
CA GLN A 174 -1.01 15.26 2.14
C GLN A 174 -1.82 14.30 3.05
N PHE A 175 -1.42 13.03 3.14
CA PHE A 175 -2.04 12.11 4.10
C PHE A 175 -1.78 12.51 5.55
N ARG A 176 -0.57 12.98 5.87
CA ARG A 176 -0.28 13.52 7.21
C ARG A 176 -1.07 14.79 7.49
N GLU A 177 -1.20 15.69 6.52
CA GLU A 177 -2.04 16.88 6.62
C GLU A 177 -3.50 16.53 6.94
N TYR A 178 -4.09 15.55 6.24
CA TYR A 178 -5.46 15.07 6.53
C TYR A 178 -5.60 14.49 7.95
N THR A 179 -4.56 13.81 8.43
CA THR A 179 -4.51 13.16 9.74
C THR A 179 -4.44 14.17 10.88
N LEU A 180 -3.64 15.22 10.72
CA LEU A 180 -3.38 16.22 11.76
C LEU A 180 -4.46 17.30 11.81
N HIS A 181 -5.11 17.58 10.68
CA HIS A 181 -6.14 18.60 10.54
C HIS A 181 -7.51 18.02 10.15
N PRO A 182 -8.03 16.95 10.80
CA PRO A 182 -9.21 16.23 10.32
C PRO A 182 -10.49 17.08 10.34
N GLY A 183 -10.50 18.19 11.08
CA GLY A 183 -11.60 19.16 11.10
C GLY A 183 -11.64 20.12 9.91
N GLU A 184 -10.54 20.25 9.16
CA GLU A 184 -10.39 21.17 8.02
C GLU A 184 -10.78 20.54 6.68
N TRP A 185 -10.97 19.22 6.66
CA TRP A 185 -11.26 18.43 5.45
C TRP A 185 -12.70 17.91 5.44
N HIS A 186 -13.20 17.62 4.24
CA HIS A 186 -14.61 17.25 4.02
C HIS A 186 -14.94 15.87 4.61
N TYR A 187 -14.12 14.86 4.33
CA TYR A 187 -14.33 13.50 4.83
C TYR A 187 -13.60 13.30 6.16
N ARG A 188 -14.32 12.80 7.15
CA ARG A 188 -13.86 12.60 8.53
C ARG A 188 -14.55 11.40 9.17
N ILE A 189 -13.99 10.90 10.27
CA ILE A 189 -14.58 9.83 11.07
C ILE A 189 -16.03 10.18 11.45
N GLY A 190 -16.92 9.21 11.33
CA GLY A 190 -18.34 9.35 11.60
C GLY A 190 -19.21 9.24 10.36
N ARG A 191 -20.44 9.77 10.43
CA ARG A 191 -21.42 9.66 9.35
C ARG A 191 -21.24 10.81 8.37
N VAL A 192 -20.83 10.51 7.14
CA VAL A 192 -20.61 11.50 6.07
C VAL A 192 -21.32 11.04 4.79
N PRO A 193 -22.07 11.92 4.10
CA PRO A 193 -22.56 11.59 2.77
C PRO A 193 -21.38 11.51 1.79
N VAL A 194 -21.22 10.36 1.12
CA VAL A 194 -20.18 10.19 0.10
C VAL A 194 -20.87 9.99 -1.25
N GLN A 195 -20.55 10.86 -2.20
CA GLN A 195 -21.10 10.79 -3.56
C GLN A 195 -20.59 9.55 -4.31
N TYR A 196 -21.38 9.06 -5.27
CA TYR A 196 -20.95 7.98 -6.14
C TYR A 196 -20.09 8.44 -7.32
N HIS A 197 -20.17 9.73 -7.67
CA HIS A 197 -19.55 10.33 -8.85
C HIS A 197 -19.45 11.86 -8.67
N PRO A 198 -18.53 12.57 -9.37
CA PRO A 198 -18.50 14.04 -9.38
C PRO A 198 -19.82 14.69 -9.80
N ASP A 199 -20.58 14.03 -10.67
CA ASP A 199 -21.94 14.44 -11.03
C ASP A 199 -22.89 14.16 -9.87
N ALA A 200 -23.41 15.21 -9.25
CA ALA A 200 -24.34 15.13 -8.14
C ALA A 200 -25.64 14.38 -8.50
N ALA A 201 -26.03 14.33 -9.78
CA ALA A 201 -27.20 13.57 -10.23
C ALA A 201 -27.06 12.05 -10.02
N CYS A 202 -25.82 11.54 -9.91
CA CYS A 202 -25.55 10.15 -9.60
C CYS A 202 -25.84 9.78 -8.14
N GLY A 203 -26.08 10.77 -7.27
CA GLY A 203 -26.46 10.57 -5.89
C GLY A 203 -25.30 10.24 -4.95
N SER A 204 -25.66 9.88 -3.72
CA SER A 204 -24.75 9.56 -2.62
C SER A 204 -25.41 8.57 -1.65
N SER A 205 -24.62 8.01 -0.74
CA SER A 205 -25.15 7.40 0.49
C SER A 205 -24.33 7.83 1.70
N THR A 206 -24.93 7.72 2.88
CA THR A 206 -24.20 7.97 4.13
C THR A 206 -23.27 6.80 4.42
N VAL A 207 -21.98 7.09 4.47
CA VAL A 207 -20.94 6.16 4.92
C VAL A 207 -20.62 6.45 6.38
N HIS A 208 -20.46 5.40 7.18
CA HIS A 208 -19.90 5.50 8.52
C HIS A 208 -18.39 5.24 8.45
N ILE A 209 -17.61 6.30 8.30
CA ILE A 209 -16.14 6.23 8.25
C ILE A 209 -15.63 5.89 9.65
N ALA A 210 -15.00 4.73 9.78
CA ALA A 210 -14.64 4.13 11.06
C ALA A 210 -13.27 4.59 11.57
N ASP A 211 -12.35 4.98 10.69
CA ASP A 211 -10.99 5.36 11.06
C ASP A 211 -10.41 6.49 10.21
N GLN A 212 -9.24 6.99 10.64
CA GLN A 212 -8.62 8.17 10.04
C GLN A 212 -8.02 7.84 8.67
N ALA A 213 -7.45 6.66 8.49
CA ALA A 213 -6.92 6.19 7.23
C ALA A 213 -8.00 6.13 6.13
N THR A 214 -9.20 5.64 6.45
CA THR A 214 -10.33 5.65 5.51
C THR A 214 -10.77 7.08 5.17
N ALA A 215 -10.81 7.99 6.16
CA ALA A 215 -11.10 9.40 5.91
C ALA A 215 -10.06 10.03 4.96
N ASN A 216 -8.77 9.74 5.18
CA ASN A 216 -7.67 10.22 4.35
C ASN A 216 -7.79 9.75 2.89
N LEU A 217 -8.16 8.48 2.67
CA LEU A 217 -8.38 7.95 1.32
C LEU A 217 -9.52 8.66 0.60
N TYR A 218 -10.63 8.96 1.28
CA TYR A 218 -11.71 9.75 0.69
C TYR A 218 -11.32 11.20 0.40
N ASN A 219 -10.52 11.83 1.27
CA ASN A 219 -10.00 13.18 0.99
C ASN A 219 -9.02 13.19 -0.19
N TYR A 220 -8.29 12.09 -0.42
CA TYR A 220 -7.37 11.97 -1.56
C TYR A 220 -8.07 11.59 -2.87
N THR A 221 -9.00 10.63 -2.81
CA THR A 221 -9.79 10.15 -3.93
C THR A 221 -11.25 10.18 -3.51
N PRO A 222 -11.95 11.32 -3.75
CA PRO A 222 -13.36 11.42 -3.45
C PRO A 222 -14.15 10.32 -4.17
N TYR A 223 -15.35 10.02 -3.67
CA TYR A 223 -16.30 9.04 -4.20
C TYR A 223 -16.17 7.58 -3.72
N GLN A 224 -17.34 6.95 -3.63
CA GLN A 224 -17.51 5.52 -3.36
C GLN A 224 -18.14 4.82 -4.58
N PRO A 225 -17.88 3.52 -4.80
CA PRO A 225 -18.53 2.78 -5.88
C PRO A 225 -20.05 2.68 -5.64
N ASN A 226 -20.84 2.79 -6.71
CA ASN A 226 -22.27 2.46 -6.66
C ASN A 226 -22.48 0.94 -6.83
N ALA A 227 -23.73 0.48 -6.74
CA ALA A 227 -24.06 -0.94 -6.89
C ALA A 227 -23.62 -1.53 -8.24
N GLU A 228 -23.69 -0.75 -9.32
CA GLU A 228 -23.26 -1.17 -10.65
C GLU A 228 -21.74 -1.36 -10.73
N THR A 229 -20.97 -0.44 -10.16
CA THR A 229 -19.51 -0.53 -10.07
C THR A 229 -19.10 -1.77 -9.27
N LEU A 230 -19.81 -2.06 -8.17
CA LEU A 230 -19.56 -3.26 -7.35
C LEU A 230 -19.90 -4.56 -8.11
N ALA A 231 -20.92 -4.54 -8.97
CA ALA A 231 -21.25 -5.69 -9.84
C ALA A 231 -20.23 -5.88 -10.98
N HIS A 232 -19.57 -4.81 -11.41
CA HIS A 232 -18.58 -4.80 -12.50
C HIS A 232 -17.22 -4.23 -12.05
N PRO A 233 -16.54 -4.83 -11.07
CA PRO A 233 -15.40 -4.20 -10.39
C PRO A 233 -14.18 -4.01 -11.31
N LYS A 234 -14.10 -4.72 -12.44
CA LYS A 234 -13.04 -4.59 -13.47
C LYS A 234 -13.46 -3.74 -14.68
N GLY A 235 -14.69 -3.24 -14.69
CA GLY A 235 -15.29 -2.50 -15.80
C GLY A 235 -15.61 -3.34 -17.05
N PRO A 236 -16.22 -2.71 -18.07
CA PRO A 236 -16.83 -1.38 -18.01
C PRO A 236 -18.08 -1.37 -17.11
N ALA A 237 -18.48 -0.18 -16.65
CA ALA A 237 -19.69 0.07 -15.88
C ALA A 237 -20.34 1.38 -16.36
N GLY A 238 -21.54 1.71 -15.86
CA GLY A 238 -22.35 2.85 -16.29
C GLY A 238 -21.81 4.23 -15.90
N SER A 239 -22.50 5.28 -16.35
CA SER A 239 -22.06 6.69 -16.27
C SER A 239 -21.86 7.24 -14.86
N CYS A 240 -22.38 6.57 -13.84
CA CYS A 240 -22.25 6.94 -12.43
C CYS A 240 -21.22 6.11 -11.68
N SER A 241 -20.35 5.39 -12.40
CA SER A 241 -19.39 4.47 -11.80
C SER A 241 -18.07 5.15 -11.51
N THR A 242 -17.62 5.08 -10.25
CA THR A 242 -16.28 5.49 -9.84
C THR A 242 -15.52 4.34 -9.21
N PHE A 243 -14.26 4.17 -9.62
CA PHE A 243 -13.47 3.00 -9.24
C PHE A 243 -12.35 3.30 -8.25
N GLY A 244 -12.11 4.57 -7.89
CA GLY A 244 -10.91 4.98 -7.15
C GLY A 244 -10.66 4.18 -5.87
N ASN A 245 -11.53 4.30 -4.88
CA ASN A 245 -11.39 3.57 -3.60
C ASN A 245 -11.60 2.06 -3.75
N LEU A 246 -12.45 1.62 -4.68
CA LEU A 246 -12.64 0.21 -4.99
C LEU A 246 -11.35 -0.43 -5.53
N ASN A 247 -10.70 0.22 -6.50
CA ASN A 247 -9.44 -0.22 -7.08
C ASN A 247 -8.32 -0.17 -6.06
N PHE A 248 -8.27 0.85 -5.20
CA PHE A 248 -7.31 0.87 -4.10
C PHE A 248 -7.43 -0.40 -3.24
N SER A 249 -8.64 -0.68 -2.72
CA SER A 249 -8.88 -1.85 -1.88
C SER A 249 -8.55 -3.16 -2.61
N ARG A 250 -8.95 -3.30 -3.87
CA ARG A 250 -8.72 -4.51 -4.67
C ARG A 250 -7.26 -4.74 -5.00
N ILE A 251 -6.54 -3.70 -5.44
CA ILE A 251 -5.12 -3.79 -5.76
C ILE A 251 -4.33 -4.10 -4.48
N PHE A 252 -4.65 -3.45 -3.36
CA PHE A 252 -4.01 -3.74 -2.08
C PHE A 252 -4.21 -5.21 -1.67
N ASN A 253 -5.45 -5.68 -1.69
CA ASN A 253 -5.79 -7.08 -1.42
C ASN A 253 -5.02 -8.06 -2.32
N GLN A 254 -4.98 -7.77 -3.62
CA GLN A 254 -4.30 -8.62 -4.59
C GLN A 254 -2.80 -8.71 -4.36
N TRP A 255 -2.16 -7.63 -3.89
CA TRP A 255 -0.70 -7.56 -3.79
C TRP A 255 -0.16 -7.89 -2.40
N PHE A 256 -0.89 -7.51 -1.35
CA PHE A 256 -0.39 -7.52 0.01
C PHE A 256 -1.33 -8.23 1.00
N GLY A 257 -2.48 -8.72 0.54
CA GLY A 257 -3.51 -9.31 1.39
C GLY A 257 -4.42 -8.26 2.04
N SER A 258 -5.15 -8.65 3.07
CA SER A 258 -6.22 -7.80 3.64
C SER A 258 -5.72 -6.43 4.09
N PRO A 259 -6.27 -5.31 3.58
CA PRO A 259 -5.98 -3.96 4.07
C PRO A 259 -6.58 -3.71 5.46
N LEU A 260 -7.39 -4.64 5.98
CA LEU A 260 -8.08 -4.52 7.26
C LEU A 260 -7.33 -5.23 8.39
N THR A 261 -6.08 -5.63 8.16
CA THR A 261 -5.26 -6.32 9.15
C THR A 261 -5.01 -5.40 10.35
N VAL A 262 -5.12 -5.96 11.55
CA VAL A 262 -4.78 -5.30 12.81
C VAL A 262 -3.86 -6.24 13.59
N ARG A 263 -2.62 -5.82 13.86
CA ARG A 263 -1.56 -6.63 14.46
C ARG A 263 -1.84 -6.96 15.92
N PHE A 264 -2.42 -6.01 16.66
CA PHE A 264 -2.62 -6.13 18.11
C PHE A 264 -4.07 -5.83 18.51
N PRO A 265 -5.05 -6.69 18.17
CA PRO A 265 -6.45 -6.43 18.53
C PRO A 265 -6.66 -6.48 20.06
N GLY A 266 -7.50 -5.58 20.58
CA GLY A 266 -7.99 -5.65 21.96
C GLY A 266 -7.19 -4.84 23.00
N ILE A 267 -6.69 -5.52 24.04
CA ILE A 267 -6.30 -4.95 25.37
C ILE A 267 -5.03 -4.09 25.34
N LEU A 268 -4.28 -4.11 24.23
CA LEU A 268 -3.04 -3.35 24.10
C LEU A 268 -3.31 -1.87 23.75
N PRO A 269 -2.38 -0.95 24.04
CA PRO A 269 -2.59 0.47 23.76
C PRO A 269 -2.88 0.73 22.28
N ALA A 270 -3.86 1.59 22.00
CA ALA A 270 -4.34 1.88 20.65
C ALA A 270 -3.22 2.37 19.71
N CYS A 271 -2.21 3.06 20.24
CA CYS A 271 -1.05 3.53 19.49
C CYS A 271 -0.20 2.39 18.88
N LEU A 272 -0.25 1.16 19.42
CA LEU A 272 0.45 0.02 18.81
C LEU A 272 -0.18 -0.43 17.49
N ASN A 273 -1.41 0.00 17.23
CA ASN A 273 -2.11 -0.16 15.96
C ASN A 273 -2.25 1.17 15.21
N PHE A 274 -1.44 2.18 15.56
CA PHE A 274 -1.46 3.51 14.95
C PHE A 274 -2.83 4.18 14.90
N VAL A 275 -3.73 3.91 15.86
CA VAL A 275 -5.07 4.52 15.86
C VAL A 275 -4.95 6.05 15.79
N GLY A 276 -5.60 6.66 14.80
CA GLY A 276 -5.49 8.10 14.51
C GLY A 276 -4.15 8.54 13.88
N GLY A 277 -3.35 7.61 13.39
CA GLY A 277 -2.04 7.85 12.78
C GLY A 277 -0.92 8.21 13.77
N GLN A 278 -1.10 7.89 15.05
CA GLN A 278 -0.16 8.25 16.11
C GLN A 278 0.72 7.06 16.51
N ASP A 279 2.03 7.29 16.61
CA ASP A 279 2.95 6.37 17.27
C ASP A 279 2.71 6.32 18.78
N CYS A 280 3.19 5.27 19.43
CA CYS A 280 3.23 5.27 20.89
C CYS A 280 4.26 6.27 21.40
N PRO A 281 3.92 7.08 22.42
CA PRO A 281 4.88 7.99 23.05
C PRO A 281 6.14 7.23 23.52
N SER A 282 7.33 7.70 23.15
CA SER A 282 8.61 7.08 23.53
C SER A 282 8.97 7.24 25.01
N ASP A 283 8.25 8.11 25.74
CA ASP A 283 8.71 8.69 27.00
C ASP A 283 7.88 8.27 28.23
N GLN A 284 7.04 7.25 28.11
CA GLN A 284 6.28 6.73 29.27
C GLN A 284 6.76 5.31 29.61
N PRO A 285 7.30 5.05 30.82
CA PRO A 285 7.45 3.67 31.26
C PRO A 285 6.07 3.01 31.21
N PHE A 286 5.99 1.78 30.70
CA PHE A 286 4.75 1.00 30.65
C PHE A 286 4.11 0.98 32.04
N ASP A 287 3.09 1.80 32.27
CA ASP A 287 2.37 1.82 33.53
C ASP A 287 1.34 0.68 33.53
N PHE A 288 1.81 -0.49 33.96
CA PHE A 288 0.98 -1.68 34.14
C PHE A 288 -0.18 -1.44 35.14
N ALA A 289 -0.14 -0.40 35.99
CA ALA A 289 -1.20 -0.11 36.94
C ALA A 289 -2.43 0.55 36.26
N ALA A 290 -2.23 1.36 35.22
CA ALA A 290 -3.32 1.99 34.48
C ALA A 290 -4.11 0.99 33.62
N MET A 291 -3.47 -0.08 33.14
CA MET A 291 -4.13 -1.13 32.37
C MET A 291 -4.95 -2.09 33.25
N ALA A 292 -4.64 -2.18 34.55
CA ALA A 292 -5.36 -3.03 35.50
C ALA A 292 -6.60 -2.35 36.11
N SER A 293 -6.80 -1.03 35.90
CA SER A 293 -7.86 -0.28 36.61
C SER A 293 -9.18 -0.11 35.86
N GLY A 294 -9.34 -0.69 34.66
CA GLY A 294 -10.60 -0.83 33.92
C GLY A 294 -11.72 0.16 34.32
N ARG A 295 -11.60 1.43 33.93
CA ARG A 295 -12.68 2.42 33.94
C ARG A 295 -12.76 3.09 32.59
#